data_AF-A0A7L0NU52-F1
#
_entry.id   AF-A0A7L0NU52-F1
#
_cell.length_a   1.000
_cell.length_b   1.000
_cell.length_c   1.000
_cell.angle_alpha   90.00
_cell.angle_beta   90.00
_cell.angle_gamma   90.00
#
_symmetry.space_group_name_H-M   'P 1'
#
loop_
_entity.id
_entity.type
_entity.pdbx_description
1 polymer ?
#
loop_
_entity_poly.entity_id
_entity_poly.type
_entity_poly.pdbx_seq_one_letter_code
_entity_poly.pdbx_strand_id
1 'polypeptide(L)'
;TFGGSPVFPRASFGSKGSSGSSVTSRVYQVSRTSAVPSLSSFRTTRVTPLRSYQSAYQGAGELLDFSLADAMNQEFLQTRTNEKVELQELNDRFANYIEKVRFLEQQNALMVAEVNRLRGKEPTRVAEMYEEELRELRRQVELLTNQRARVEVERDNLLDDLQKLKQKLQEEIQLKEEAENNLAAFRADVDAATLARIDLERRIESLQEEIAFLKKVHEEEIRELQAQLQEQHIQVEMDISKPDLTAALRDIRAQYESIAAKNIAEAEEWYKSKVSDLTQAANKNNDALRQAKQEMLEYRHQIQSYTCEIDALKGTNDSLMRQMREMEERFAGEAGGYQDTIARLEEEIRHLKDEMARHLREYQDLLNVKMALDVEIATYRKLLEGEENRISIPMHQTFASALNFR
;
A
#
# COMPACT_ATOMS: atom_id res chain seq x y z
N THR A 1 -42.52 -15.62 13.15
CA THR A 1 -42.58 -14.39 12.31
C THR A 1 -41.30 -13.61 12.57
N PHE A 2 -40.28 -13.77 11.71
CA PHE A 2 -39.78 -12.73 10.78
C PHE A 2 -39.53 -11.38 11.50
N GLY A 3 -38.34 -10.77 11.54
CA GLY A 3 -37.10 -10.89 10.77
C GLY A 3 -36.47 -9.48 10.68
N GLY A 4 -35.16 -9.37 10.41
CA GLY A 4 -34.56 -8.12 9.90
C GLY A 4 -33.23 -7.71 10.53
N SER A 5 -32.12 -8.24 10.02
CA SER A 5 -30.80 -7.62 10.15
C SER A 5 -30.63 -6.52 9.08
N PRO A 6 -29.88 -5.42 9.36
CA PRO A 6 -29.74 -4.33 8.41
C PRO A 6 -28.79 -4.71 7.26
N VAL A 7 -29.23 -4.39 6.04
CA VAL A 7 -28.52 -4.57 4.78
C VAL A 7 -27.65 -3.33 4.51
N PHE A 8 -26.35 -3.51 4.27
CA PHE A 8 -25.48 -2.47 3.73
C PHE A 8 -25.53 -2.45 2.19
N PRO A 9 -25.58 -1.28 1.54
CA PRO A 9 -25.70 -1.20 0.08
C PRO A 9 -24.35 -1.47 -0.61
N ARG A 10 -24.37 -2.39 -1.56
CA ARG A 10 -23.30 -2.68 -2.51
C ARG A 10 -23.27 -1.58 -3.58
N ALA A 11 -22.28 -0.70 -3.53
CA ALA A 11 -22.03 0.26 -4.59
C ALA A 11 -21.37 -0.44 -5.79
N SER A 12 -22.06 -0.40 -6.93
CA SER A 12 -21.63 -0.87 -8.24
C SER A 12 -20.75 0.18 -8.91
N PHE A 13 -19.46 -0.10 -9.09
CA PHE A 13 -18.60 0.72 -9.95
C PHE A 13 -18.64 0.18 -11.38
N GLY A 14 -19.33 0.92 -12.25
CA GLY A 14 -19.36 0.69 -13.69
C GLY A 14 -18.07 1.16 -14.35
N SER A 15 -17.47 0.28 -15.13
CA SER A 15 -16.37 0.58 -16.04
C SER A 15 -16.87 1.40 -17.24
N LYS A 16 -16.28 2.57 -17.47
CA LYS A 16 -16.40 3.31 -18.73
C LYS A 16 -15.01 3.77 -19.19
N GLY A 17 -14.56 3.13 -20.26
CA GLY A 17 -14.27 3.80 -21.54
C GLY A 17 -13.15 4.82 -21.57
N SER A 18 -12.01 4.36 -22.07
CA SER A 18 -10.87 5.14 -22.58
C SER A 18 -11.26 6.20 -23.64
N SER A 19 -10.66 7.37 -23.54
CA SER A 19 -10.43 8.28 -24.67
C SER A 19 -9.09 8.99 -24.48
N GLY A 20 -8.06 8.45 -25.13
CA GLY A 20 -6.73 9.05 -25.20
C GLY A 20 -6.66 10.11 -26.28
N SER A 21 -6.16 11.31 -25.93
CA SER A 21 -5.73 12.33 -26.87
C SER A 21 -4.21 12.47 -26.79
N SER A 22 -3.51 12.08 -27.86
CA SER A 22 -2.07 12.29 -27.99
C SER A 22 -1.76 13.75 -28.36
N VAL A 23 -0.91 14.42 -27.61
CA VAL A 23 -0.24 15.66 -28.04
C VAL A 23 1.25 15.38 -28.19
N THR A 24 1.71 15.38 -29.43
CA THR A 24 3.11 15.25 -29.85
C THR A 24 3.88 16.54 -29.59
N SER A 25 4.95 16.47 -28.80
CA SER A 25 5.99 17.49 -28.68
C SER A 25 7.14 17.14 -29.62
N ARG A 26 7.48 18.03 -30.57
CA ARG A 26 8.71 17.95 -31.37
C ARG A 26 9.71 18.98 -30.83
N VAL A 27 10.84 18.47 -30.33
CA VAL A 27 12.03 19.21 -29.94
C VAL A 27 12.89 19.44 -31.17
N TYR A 28 13.24 20.69 -31.47
CA TYR A 28 14.29 21.03 -32.45
C TYR A 28 15.62 21.19 -31.70
N GLN A 29 16.63 20.39 -32.09
CA GLN A 29 18.01 20.58 -31.67
C GLN A 29 18.68 21.67 -32.53
N VAL A 30 19.42 22.57 -31.87
CA VAL A 30 20.22 23.64 -32.48
C VAL A 30 21.68 23.21 -32.47
N SER A 31 22.28 23.01 -33.64
CA SER A 31 23.73 22.90 -33.79
C SER A 31 24.27 24.18 -34.43
N ARG A 32 25.09 24.90 -33.67
CA ARG A 32 25.88 26.06 -34.13
C ARG A 32 27.17 25.57 -34.77
N THR A 33 27.47 26.05 -35.98
CA THR A 33 28.85 26.07 -36.49
C THR A 33 29.12 27.37 -37.21
N SER A 34 30.15 28.06 -36.72
CA SER A 34 30.78 29.26 -37.25
C SER A 34 31.74 28.92 -38.39
N ALA A 35 31.69 29.66 -39.50
CA ALA A 35 32.86 29.91 -40.35
C ALA A 35 32.61 31.14 -41.24
N VAL A 36 33.52 32.10 -41.18
CA VAL A 36 33.68 33.25 -42.08
C VAL A 36 34.39 32.83 -43.37
N PRO A 37 34.24 33.63 -44.45
CA PRO A 37 35.46 34.12 -45.08
C PRO A 37 35.43 35.62 -45.42
N SER A 38 36.60 36.24 -45.32
CA SER A 38 36.93 37.59 -45.78
C SER A 38 37.15 37.62 -47.28
N LEU A 39 37.03 38.78 -47.94
CA LEU A 39 37.95 39.22 -49.01
C LEU A 39 37.85 40.75 -49.28
N SER A 40 39.00 41.41 -49.08
CA SER A 40 39.64 42.58 -49.73
C SER A 40 38.88 43.72 -50.43
N SER A 41 39.32 44.93 -50.04
CA SER A 41 39.17 46.26 -50.64
C SER A 41 39.50 46.43 -52.13
N PHE A 42 38.77 47.34 -52.79
CA PHE A 42 39.32 48.19 -53.84
C PHE A 42 38.85 49.64 -53.68
N ARG A 43 39.80 50.56 -53.91
CA ARG A 43 39.70 52.01 -53.86
C ARG A 43 39.74 52.55 -55.30
N THR A 44 38.85 53.46 -55.66
CA THR A 44 38.95 54.27 -56.91
C THR A 44 38.09 55.53 -56.72
N THR A 45 38.71 56.69 -56.43
CA THR A 45 39.20 57.78 -57.31
C THR A 45 38.11 58.62 -58.01
N ARG A 46 38.08 59.90 -57.63
CA ARG A 46 37.34 61.02 -58.23
C ARG A 46 37.74 61.25 -59.68
N VAL A 47 36.79 61.71 -60.51
CA VAL A 47 37.07 62.38 -61.79
C VAL A 47 36.21 63.64 -61.90
N THR A 48 36.88 64.77 -62.13
CA THR A 48 36.37 66.11 -62.48
C THR A 48 35.93 66.20 -63.95
N PRO A 49 34.98 67.06 -64.34
CA PRO A 49 34.69 67.29 -65.76
C PRO A 49 35.65 68.34 -66.35
N LEU A 50 36.23 68.02 -67.50
CA LEU A 50 37.08 68.89 -68.31
C LEU A 50 36.26 69.57 -69.41
N ARG A 51 36.61 70.82 -69.71
CA ARG A 51 36.04 71.69 -70.74
C ARG A 51 36.91 71.67 -72.00
N SER A 52 36.31 71.51 -73.17
CA SER A 52 36.83 71.85 -74.52
C SER A 52 35.60 72.14 -75.39
N TYR A 53 35.33 73.31 -75.99
CA TYR A 53 36.00 74.21 -76.94
C TYR A 53 36.29 73.65 -78.34
N GLN A 54 35.81 74.44 -79.31
CA GLN A 54 36.14 74.50 -80.76
C GLN A 54 35.42 73.50 -81.66
N SER A 55 35.07 73.80 -82.92
CA SER A 55 35.09 75.03 -83.74
C SER A 55 34.39 74.62 -85.03
N ALA A 56 33.59 75.48 -85.65
CA ALA A 56 33.03 75.22 -86.98
C ALA A 56 33.32 76.41 -87.88
N TYR A 57 33.52 76.09 -89.16
CA TYR A 57 33.60 76.94 -90.36
C TYR A 57 35.01 77.36 -90.83
N GLN A 58 35.48 76.71 -91.89
CA GLN A 58 35.75 77.36 -93.20
C GLN A 58 36.25 76.37 -94.28
N GLY A 59 35.81 76.60 -95.53
CA GLY A 59 36.35 76.01 -96.78
C GLY A 59 35.51 74.84 -97.30
N ALA A 60 34.73 74.89 -98.38
CA ALA A 60 34.90 75.35 -99.77
C ALA A 60 35.75 74.39 -100.65
N GLY A 61 35.08 73.72 -101.61
CA GLY A 61 35.65 72.82 -102.63
C GLY A 61 35.91 71.41 -102.08
N GLU A 62 35.52 70.29 -102.66
CA GLU A 62 35.38 69.94 -104.07
C GLU A 62 34.58 68.62 -104.17
N LEU A 63 33.85 68.42 -105.28
CA LEU A 63 32.95 67.29 -105.54
C LEU A 63 33.68 65.94 -105.67
N LEU A 64 33.44 65.04 -104.71
CA LEU A 64 33.58 63.59 -104.90
C LEU A 64 32.34 62.90 -104.28
N ASP A 65 31.75 61.99 -105.04
CA ASP A 65 30.52 61.27 -104.71
C ASP A 65 30.77 60.25 -103.59
N PHE A 66 30.25 60.54 -102.39
CA PHE A 66 30.32 59.71 -101.19
C PHE A 66 28.96 59.10 -100.80
N SER A 67 27.99 59.01 -101.73
CA SER A 67 26.64 58.52 -101.41
C SER A 67 26.62 57.12 -100.76
N LEU A 68 27.59 56.26 -101.06
CA LEU A 68 27.71 54.94 -100.44
C LEU A 68 28.43 54.99 -99.08
N ALA A 69 29.42 55.86 -98.90
CA ALA A 69 30.15 56.03 -97.64
C ALA A 69 29.30 56.75 -96.59
N ASP A 70 28.47 57.72 -96.98
CA ASP A 70 27.50 58.38 -96.10
C ASP A 70 26.34 57.43 -95.72
N ALA A 71 25.88 56.58 -96.64
CA ALA A 71 24.89 55.55 -96.33
C ALA A 71 25.44 54.51 -95.32
N MET A 72 26.67 54.03 -95.53
CA MET A 72 27.34 53.12 -94.58
C MET A 72 27.65 53.79 -93.23
N ASN A 73 28.00 55.07 -93.22
CA ASN A 73 28.23 55.83 -91.99
C ASN A 73 26.92 56.13 -91.24
N GLN A 74 25.82 56.39 -91.96
CA GLN A 74 24.48 56.50 -91.35
C GLN A 74 24.00 55.17 -90.77
N GLU A 75 24.26 54.06 -91.44
CA GLU A 75 23.95 52.72 -90.94
C GLU A 75 24.80 52.37 -89.70
N PHE A 76 26.10 52.71 -89.70
CA PHE A 76 26.98 52.56 -88.53
C PHE A 76 26.59 53.47 -87.35
N LEU A 77 26.17 54.71 -87.63
CA LEU A 77 25.63 55.61 -86.61
C LEU A 77 24.31 55.07 -86.06
N GLN A 78 23.44 54.52 -86.90
CA GLN A 78 22.20 53.87 -86.47
C GLN A 78 22.46 52.66 -85.59
N THR A 79 23.34 51.74 -85.99
CA THR A 79 23.70 50.57 -85.18
C THR A 79 24.33 50.99 -83.85
N ARG A 80 25.24 51.98 -83.85
CA ARG A 80 25.82 52.51 -82.60
C ARG A 80 24.81 53.23 -81.73
N THR A 81 23.83 53.95 -82.30
CA THR A 81 22.75 54.55 -81.52
C THR A 81 21.81 53.49 -80.96
N ASN A 82 21.52 52.44 -81.71
CA ASN A 82 20.70 51.32 -81.26
C ASN A 82 21.41 50.54 -80.15
N GLU A 83 22.69 50.21 -80.30
CA GLU A 83 23.52 49.61 -79.24
C GLU A 83 23.59 50.50 -77.99
N LYS A 84 23.68 51.83 -78.16
CA LYS A 84 23.66 52.77 -77.04
C LYS A 84 22.31 52.77 -76.32
N VAL A 85 21.20 52.68 -77.05
CA VAL A 85 19.85 52.60 -76.47
C VAL A 85 19.66 51.25 -75.77
N GLU A 86 20.11 50.14 -76.36
CA GLU A 86 20.06 48.82 -75.73
C GLU A 86 20.92 48.77 -74.45
N LEU A 87 22.12 49.35 -74.47
CA LEU A 87 22.96 49.49 -73.27
C LEU A 87 22.32 50.39 -72.22
N GLN A 88 21.59 51.43 -72.64
CA GLN A 88 20.85 52.30 -71.73
C GLN A 88 19.67 51.55 -71.11
N GLU A 89 18.88 50.81 -71.88
CA GLU A 89 17.79 49.97 -71.35
C GLU A 89 18.32 48.90 -70.40
N LEU A 90 19.46 48.29 -70.72
CA LEU A 90 20.10 47.30 -69.86
C LEU A 90 20.59 47.95 -68.56
N ASN A 91 21.17 49.14 -68.64
CA ASN A 91 21.60 49.90 -67.46
C ASN A 91 20.40 50.33 -66.59
N ASP A 92 19.30 50.76 -67.20
CA ASP A 92 18.06 51.09 -66.50
C ASP A 92 17.46 49.84 -65.82
N ARG A 93 17.53 48.67 -66.46
CA ARG A 93 17.16 47.39 -65.82
C ARG A 93 18.10 47.03 -64.66
N PHE A 94 19.41 47.24 -64.81
CA PHE A 94 20.38 47.02 -63.72
C PHE A 94 20.17 47.98 -62.55
N ALA A 95 19.87 49.26 -62.81
CA ALA A 95 19.54 50.23 -61.78
C ALA A 95 18.30 49.81 -60.99
N ASN A 96 17.23 49.38 -61.69
CA ASN A 96 16.03 48.83 -61.07
C ASN A 96 16.31 47.56 -60.26
N TYR A 97 17.19 46.67 -60.75
CA TYR A 97 17.59 45.48 -60.01
C TYR A 97 18.38 45.81 -58.75
N ILE A 98 19.33 46.76 -58.82
CA ILE A 98 20.09 47.24 -57.66
C ILE A 98 19.16 47.87 -56.62
N GLU A 99 18.18 48.67 -57.05
CA GLU A 99 17.19 49.25 -56.16
C GLU A 99 16.31 48.17 -55.50
N LYS A 100 15.93 47.13 -56.27
CA LYS A 100 15.20 45.98 -55.72
C LYS A 100 16.02 45.20 -54.71
N VAL A 101 17.30 44.97 -54.97
CA VAL A 101 18.22 44.30 -54.03
C VAL A 101 18.37 45.13 -52.76
N ARG A 102 18.58 46.45 -52.87
CA ARG A 102 18.64 47.34 -51.69
C ARG A 102 17.35 47.33 -50.88
N PHE A 103 16.19 47.34 -51.55
CA PHE A 103 14.90 47.23 -50.87
C PHE A 103 14.77 45.90 -50.13
N LEU A 104 15.15 44.78 -50.76
CA LEU A 104 15.12 43.46 -50.14
C LEU A 104 16.13 43.33 -48.99
N GLU A 105 17.32 43.92 -49.12
CA GLU A 105 18.33 43.98 -48.05
C GLU A 105 17.82 44.78 -46.86
N GLN A 106 17.20 45.95 -47.11
CA GLN A 106 16.60 46.76 -46.06
C GLN A 106 15.44 46.02 -45.37
N GLN A 107 14.59 45.33 -46.14
CA GLN A 107 13.50 44.52 -45.61
C GLN A 107 14.04 43.34 -44.77
N ASN A 108 15.08 42.65 -45.23
CA ASN A 108 15.74 41.59 -44.47
C ASN A 108 16.38 42.14 -43.18
N ALA A 109 17.03 43.31 -43.22
CA ALA A 109 17.59 43.93 -42.03
C ALA A 109 16.51 44.25 -40.98
N LEU A 110 15.35 44.75 -41.42
CA LEU A 110 14.20 44.99 -40.54
C LEU A 110 13.63 43.69 -39.98
N MET A 111 13.48 42.64 -40.80
CA MET A 111 13.01 41.33 -40.32
C MET A 111 13.98 40.70 -39.31
N VAL A 112 15.29 40.80 -39.54
CA VAL A 112 16.31 40.32 -38.59
C VAL A 112 16.26 41.10 -37.27
N ALA A 113 16.10 42.42 -37.32
CA ALA A 113 15.94 43.24 -36.13
C ALA A 113 14.67 42.86 -35.34
N GLU A 114 13.56 42.62 -36.03
CA GLU A 114 12.30 42.19 -35.44
C GLU A 114 12.39 40.78 -34.83
N VAL A 115 13.04 39.84 -35.51
CA VAL A 115 13.31 38.48 -34.97
C VAL A 115 14.18 38.54 -33.72
N ASN A 116 15.23 39.37 -33.71
CA ASN A 116 16.08 39.54 -32.53
C ASN A 116 15.32 40.21 -31.37
N ARG A 117 14.44 41.18 -31.67
CA ARG A 117 13.58 41.83 -30.67
C ARG A 117 12.56 40.86 -30.07
N LEU A 118 12.02 39.93 -30.86
CA LEU A 118 11.08 38.90 -30.39
C LEU A 118 11.80 37.80 -29.59
N ARG A 119 12.99 37.38 -30.03
CA ARG A 119 13.83 36.42 -29.28
C ARG A 119 14.30 36.99 -27.93
N GLY A 120 14.59 38.28 -27.84
CA GLY A 120 14.89 38.95 -26.57
C GLY A 120 13.68 39.10 -25.62
N LYS A 121 12.46 38.82 -26.11
CA LYS A 121 11.21 38.82 -25.34
C LYS A 121 10.66 37.41 -25.13
N GLU A 122 11.48 36.37 -25.25
CA GLU A 122 11.07 35.01 -24.89
C GLU A 122 10.61 34.95 -23.42
N PRO A 123 9.70 34.03 -23.06
CA PRO A 123 8.98 34.02 -21.79
C PRO A 123 9.85 33.48 -20.65
N THR A 124 11.10 33.92 -20.55
CA THR A 124 12.09 33.45 -19.56
C THR A 124 11.58 33.64 -18.14
N ARG A 125 10.93 34.79 -17.87
CA ARG A 125 10.33 35.05 -16.55
C ARG A 125 9.23 34.05 -16.20
N VAL A 126 8.39 33.66 -17.15
CA VAL A 126 7.29 32.71 -16.87
C VAL A 126 7.84 31.31 -16.65
N ALA A 127 8.84 30.91 -17.45
CA ALA A 127 9.56 29.66 -17.27
C ALA A 127 10.28 29.60 -15.90
N GLU A 128 10.98 30.67 -15.51
CA GLU A 128 11.65 30.80 -14.21
C GLU A 128 10.66 30.69 -13.04
N MET A 129 9.50 31.36 -13.12
CA MET A 129 8.45 31.25 -12.10
C MET A 129 7.93 29.80 -11.99
N TYR A 130 7.66 29.12 -13.11
CA TYR A 130 7.23 27.72 -13.07
C TYR A 130 8.33 26.76 -12.57
N GLU A 131 9.60 27.05 -12.84
CA GLU A 131 10.72 26.30 -12.30
C GLU A 131 10.88 26.50 -10.78
N GLU A 132 10.64 27.71 -10.28
CA GLU A 132 10.59 28.01 -8.85
C GLU A 132 9.44 27.28 -8.16
N GLU A 133 8.23 27.33 -8.70
CA GLU A 133 7.07 26.59 -8.19
C GLU A 133 7.32 25.07 -8.21
N LEU A 134 7.92 24.55 -9.29
CA LEU A 134 8.27 23.13 -9.37
C LEU A 134 9.33 22.74 -8.32
N ARG A 135 10.29 23.62 -8.04
CA ARG A 135 11.32 23.40 -7.01
C ARG A 135 10.69 23.41 -5.61
N GLU A 136 9.77 24.33 -5.35
CA GLU A 136 9.06 24.41 -4.07
C GLU A 136 8.13 23.20 -3.86
N LEU A 137 7.39 22.78 -4.89
CA LEU A 137 6.57 21.57 -4.84
C LEU A 137 7.42 20.32 -4.56
N ARG A 138 8.59 20.20 -5.20
CA ARG A 138 9.53 19.09 -4.92
C ARG A 138 10.02 19.12 -3.47
N ARG A 139 10.36 20.31 -2.94
CA ARG A 139 10.76 20.48 -1.54
C ARG A 139 9.64 20.09 -0.57
N GLN A 140 8.40 20.44 -0.89
CA GLN A 140 7.22 20.05 -0.09
C GLN A 140 6.99 18.54 -0.12
N VAL A 141 7.13 17.90 -1.28
CA VAL A 141 7.03 16.43 -1.40
C VAL A 141 8.11 15.75 -0.56
N GLU A 142 9.35 16.23 -0.60
CA GLU A 142 10.44 15.69 0.22
C GLU A 142 10.17 15.87 1.72
N LEU A 143 9.70 17.06 2.13
CA LEU A 143 9.34 17.33 3.52
C LEU A 143 8.21 16.39 4.01
N LEU A 144 7.14 16.25 3.23
CA LEU A 144 6.02 15.37 3.55
C LEU A 144 6.46 13.90 3.58
N THR A 145 7.36 13.49 2.69
CA THR A 145 7.91 12.13 2.66
C THR A 145 8.72 11.85 3.93
N ASN A 146 9.56 12.81 4.36
CA ASN A 146 10.34 12.69 5.60
C ASN A 146 9.44 12.69 6.85
N GLN A 147 8.40 13.54 6.88
CA GLN A 147 7.41 13.55 7.97
C GLN A 147 6.64 12.23 8.02
N ARG A 148 6.21 11.70 6.88
CA ARG A 148 5.55 10.41 6.78
C ARG A 148 6.45 9.28 7.29
N ALA A 149 7.70 9.22 6.84
CA ALA A 149 8.66 8.22 7.30
C ALA A 149 8.88 8.28 8.82
N ARG A 150 8.97 9.49 9.39
CA ARG A 150 9.07 9.69 10.83
C ARG A 150 7.84 9.18 11.58
N VAL A 151 6.64 9.50 11.12
CA VAL A 151 5.39 9.03 11.74
C VAL A 151 5.22 7.52 11.59
N GLU A 152 5.67 6.93 10.48
CA GLU A 152 5.68 5.47 10.28
C GLU A 152 6.59 4.78 11.32
N VAL A 153 7.78 5.32 11.57
CA VAL A 153 8.68 4.80 12.62
C VAL A 153 8.08 4.96 14.02
N GLU A 154 7.49 6.13 14.33
CA GLU A 154 6.82 6.35 15.62
C GLU A 154 5.63 5.38 15.81
N ARG A 155 4.84 5.11 14.76
CA ARG A 155 3.78 4.11 14.76
C ARG A 155 4.33 2.72 15.05
N ASP A 156 5.40 2.31 14.37
CA ASP A 156 5.97 0.97 14.52
C ASP A 156 6.53 0.76 15.94
N ASN A 157 7.21 1.78 16.48
CA ASN A 157 7.65 1.75 17.89
C ASN A 157 6.48 1.61 18.87
N LEU A 158 5.39 2.36 18.66
CA LEU A 158 4.19 2.26 19.51
C LEU A 158 3.50 0.89 19.39
N LEU A 159 3.52 0.29 18.20
CA LEU A 159 3.00 -1.06 17.99
C LEU A 159 3.84 -2.10 18.75
N ASP A 160 5.17 -2.01 18.69
CA ASP A 160 6.07 -2.88 19.43
C ASP A 160 5.87 -2.75 20.94
N ASP A 161 5.72 -1.53 21.46
CA ASP A 161 5.48 -1.29 22.88
C ASP A 161 4.12 -1.81 23.32
N LEU A 162 3.09 -1.66 22.48
CA LEU A 162 1.77 -2.24 22.72
C LEU A 162 1.83 -3.77 22.76
N GLN A 163 2.60 -4.40 21.86
CA GLN A 163 2.81 -5.85 21.88
C GLN A 163 3.53 -6.31 23.14
N LYS A 164 4.60 -5.63 23.57
CA LYS A 164 5.31 -5.91 24.83
C LYS A 164 4.38 -5.76 26.04
N LEU A 165 3.53 -4.73 26.06
CA LEU A 165 2.56 -4.52 27.14
C LEU A 165 1.49 -5.61 27.17
N LYS A 166 1.00 -6.05 26.00
CA LYS A 166 0.07 -7.19 25.91
C LYS A 166 0.70 -8.48 26.40
N GLN A 167 1.96 -8.75 26.05
CA GLN A 167 2.68 -9.91 26.54
C GLN A 167 2.83 -9.89 28.06
N LYS A 168 3.29 -8.76 28.62
CA LYS A 168 3.40 -8.58 30.08
C LYS A 168 2.06 -8.74 30.78
N LEU A 169 0.98 -8.20 30.22
CA LEU A 169 -0.36 -8.36 30.77
C LEU A 169 -0.76 -9.84 30.81
N GLN A 170 -0.46 -10.60 29.75
CA GLN A 170 -0.77 -12.03 29.70
C GLN A 170 0.06 -12.83 30.73
N GLU A 171 1.34 -12.51 30.89
CA GLU A 171 2.21 -13.10 31.91
C GLU A 171 1.69 -12.80 33.33
N GLU A 172 1.28 -11.56 33.61
CA GLU A 172 0.69 -11.18 34.91
C GLU A 172 -0.66 -11.87 35.17
N ILE A 173 -1.49 -12.07 34.14
CA ILE A 173 -2.74 -12.84 34.28
C ILE A 173 -2.42 -14.29 34.65
N GLN A 174 -1.45 -14.92 33.98
CA GLN A 174 -1.03 -16.30 34.28
C GLN A 174 -0.48 -16.40 35.72
N LEU A 175 0.40 -15.50 36.12
CA LEU A 175 0.94 -15.48 37.50
C LEU A 175 -0.17 -15.26 38.54
N LYS A 176 -1.16 -14.43 38.24
CA LYS A 176 -2.33 -14.22 39.10
C LYS A 176 -3.17 -15.51 39.21
N GLU A 177 -3.45 -16.18 38.10
CA GLU A 177 -4.20 -17.45 38.10
C GLU A 177 -3.44 -18.53 38.88
N GLU A 178 -2.13 -18.65 38.70
CA GLU A 178 -1.28 -19.57 39.48
C GLU A 178 -1.33 -19.25 40.98
N ALA A 179 -1.26 -17.97 41.36
CA ALA A 179 -1.37 -17.55 42.75
C ALA A 179 -2.77 -17.81 43.34
N GLU A 180 -3.84 -17.58 42.58
CA GLU A 180 -5.22 -17.89 42.97
C GLU A 180 -5.42 -19.40 43.16
N ASN A 181 -4.87 -20.22 42.27
CA ASN A 181 -4.90 -21.68 42.38
C ASN A 181 -4.14 -22.18 43.61
N ASN A 182 -2.94 -21.65 43.86
CA ASN A 182 -2.15 -21.97 45.05
C ASN A 182 -2.87 -21.56 46.34
N LEU A 183 -3.50 -20.38 46.36
CA LEU A 183 -4.31 -19.93 47.50
C LEU A 183 -5.50 -20.86 47.75
N ALA A 184 -6.18 -21.30 46.69
CA ALA A 184 -7.29 -22.25 46.80
C ALA A 184 -6.84 -23.61 47.36
N ALA A 185 -5.68 -24.11 46.90
CA ALA A 185 -5.07 -25.33 47.44
C ALA A 185 -4.74 -25.19 48.92
N PHE A 186 -4.08 -24.09 49.33
CA PHE A 186 -3.78 -23.84 50.74
C PHE A 186 -5.03 -23.72 51.61
N ARG A 187 -6.12 -23.13 51.10
CA ARG A 187 -7.40 -23.10 51.82
C ARG A 187 -7.96 -24.50 52.02
N ALA A 188 -7.94 -25.34 50.99
CA ALA A 188 -8.40 -26.72 51.10
C ALA A 188 -7.54 -27.53 52.09
N ASP A 189 -6.22 -27.32 52.10
CA ASP A 189 -5.31 -27.96 53.06
C ASP A 189 -5.58 -27.50 54.51
N VAL A 190 -5.84 -26.20 54.71
CA VAL A 190 -6.23 -25.66 56.03
C VAL A 190 -7.55 -26.26 56.47
N ASP A 191 -8.56 -26.30 55.60
CA ASP A 191 -9.86 -26.89 55.90
C ASP A 191 -9.72 -28.37 56.27
N ALA A 192 -8.94 -29.13 55.50
CA ALA A 192 -8.63 -30.54 55.80
C ALA A 192 -7.92 -30.71 57.14
N ALA A 193 -6.93 -29.86 57.45
CA ALA A 193 -6.23 -29.87 58.73
C ALA A 193 -7.16 -29.50 59.90
N THR A 194 -8.09 -28.55 59.71
CA THR A 194 -9.08 -28.19 60.74
C THR A 194 -10.06 -29.33 61.01
N LEU A 195 -10.53 -30.03 59.98
CA LEU A 195 -11.36 -31.23 60.13
C LEU A 195 -10.61 -32.33 60.89
N ALA A 196 -9.36 -32.62 60.51
CA ALA A 196 -8.54 -33.59 61.20
C ALA A 196 -8.32 -33.23 62.68
N ARG A 197 -8.11 -31.93 62.98
CA ARG A 197 -8.01 -31.44 64.36
C ARG A 197 -9.30 -31.69 65.14
N ILE A 198 -10.46 -31.34 64.57
CA ILE A 198 -11.77 -31.54 65.21
C ILE A 198 -12.04 -33.02 65.47
N ASP A 199 -11.70 -33.91 64.53
CA ASP A 199 -11.88 -35.35 64.71
C ASP A 199 -10.97 -35.90 65.81
N LEU A 200 -9.74 -35.42 65.92
CA LEU A 200 -8.83 -35.75 67.03
C LEU A 200 -9.34 -35.21 68.37
N GLU A 201 -9.85 -33.97 68.41
CA GLU A 201 -10.45 -33.36 69.60
C GLU A 201 -11.63 -34.21 70.09
N ARG A 202 -12.55 -34.61 69.20
CA ARG A 202 -13.66 -35.53 69.52
C ARG A 202 -13.18 -36.89 70.02
N ARG A 203 -12.11 -37.43 69.43
CA ARG A 203 -11.54 -38.70 69.89
C ARG A 203 -10.95 -38.59 71.29
N ILE A 204 -10.30 -37.47 71.60
CA ILE A 204 -9.79 -37.17 72.94
C ILE A 204 -10.95 -37.07 73.93
N GLU A 205 -12.00 -36.31 73.61
CA GLU A 205 -13.19 -36.18 74.45
C GLU A 205 -13.84 -37.54 74.73
N SER A 206 -14.05 -38.35 73.69
CA SER A 206 -14.60 -39.71 73.83
C SER A 206 -13.73 -40.61 74.72
N LEU A 207 -12.40 -40.55 74.58
CA LEU A 207 -11.48 -41.32 75.44
C LEU A 207 -11.48 -40.80 76.88
N GLN A 208 -11.65 -39.49 77.09
CA GLN A 208 -11.77 -38.91 78.44
C GLN A 208 -13.07 -39.34 79.11
N GLU A 209 -14.19 -39.36 78.38
CA GLU A 209 -15.47 -39.91 78.85
C GLU A 209 -15.34 -41.40 79.22
N GLU A 210 -14.66 -42.19 78.38
CA GLU A 210 -14.40 -43.61 78.66
C GLU A 210 -13.55 -43.80 79.93
N ILE A 211 -12.49 -42.99 80.12
CA ILE A 211 -11.68 -43.01 81.34
C ILE A 211 -12.51 -42.62 82.56
N ALA A 212 -13.34 -41.58 82.45
CA ALA A 212 -14.21 -41.13 83.55
C ALA A 212 -15.23 -42.20 83.92
N PHE A 213 -15.81 -42.87 82.92
CA PHE A 213 -16.71 -44.00 83.11
C PHE A 213 -16.01 -45.16 83.84
N LEU A 214 -14.85 -45.60 83.35
CA LEU A 214 -14.08 -46.68 83.97
C LEU A 214 -13.66 -46.36 85.41
N LYS A 215 -13.31 -45.10 85.70
CA LYS A 215 -13.01 -44.66 87.08
C LYS A 215 -14.24 -44.74 87.97
N LYS A 216 -15.40 -44.27 87.50
CA LYS A 216 -16.66 -44.34 88.24
C LYS A 216 -17.07 -45.78 88.53
N VAL A 217 -16.96 -46.67 87.55
CA VAL A 217 -17.23 -48.10 87.70
C VAL A 217 -16.29 -48.71 88.75
N HIS A 218 -14.98 -48.47 88.66
CA HIS A 218 -14.03 -48.95 89.68
C HIS A 218 -14.32 -48.39 91.08
N GLU A 219 -14.70 -47.11 91.21
CA GLU A 219 -15.08 -46.53 92.50
C GLU A 219 -16.35 -47.19 93.06
N GLU A 220 -17.32 -47.51 92.21
CA GLU A 220 -18.53 -48.24 92.58
C GLU A 220 -18.21 -49.68 93.00
N GLU A 221 -17.39 -50.40 92.24
CA GLU A 221 -16.92 -51.76 92.59
C GLU A 221 -16.12 -51.77 93.90
N ILE A 222 -15.23 -50.80 94.12
CA ILE A 222 -14.50 -50.67 95.40
C ILE A 222 -15.48 -50.41 96.54
N ARG A 223 -16.46 -49.51 96.34
CA ARG A 223 -17.47 -49.21 97.36
C ARG A 223 -18.33 -50.43 97.67
N GLU A 224 -18.71 -51.21 96.66
CA GLU A 224 -19.45 -52.45 96.81
C GLU A 224 -18.62 -53.52 97.52
N LEU A 225 -17.35 -53.71 97.17
CA LEU A 225 -16.43 -54.61 97.86
C LEU A 225 -16.17 -54.17 99.30
N GLN A 226 -16.03 -52.87 99.56
CA GLN A 226 -15.93 -52.33 100.92
C GLN A 226 -17.21 -52.55 101.73
N ALA A 227 -18.37 -52.38 101.10
CA ALA A 227 -19.67 -52.67 101.70
C ALA A 227 -19.80 -54.17 102.00
N GLN A 228 -19.40 -55.06 101.08
CA GLN A 228 -19.37 -56.51 101.31
C GLN A 228 -18.38 -56.89 102.42
N LEU A 229 -17.21 -56.24 102.50
CA LEU A 229 -16.25 -56.46 103.58
C LEU A 229 -16.78 -55.97 104.93
N GLN A 230 -17.45 -54.81 104.96
CA GLN A 230 -18.14 -54.31 106.15
C GLN A 230 -19.32 -55.20 106.53
N GLU A 231 -20.07 -55.71 105.56
CA GLU A 231 -21.19 -56.63 105.78
C GLU A 231 -20.68 -57.98 106.30
N GLN A 232 -19.53 -58.46 105.82
CA GLN A 232 -18.84 -59.62 106.42
C GLN A 232 -18.19 -59.32 107.77
N HIS A 233 -17.87 -58.05 108.08
CA HIS A 233 -17.37 -57.61 109.40
C HIS A 233 -18.49 -57.29 110.40
N ILE A 234 -19.73 -57.09 109.94
CA ILE A 234 -20.88 -56.63 110.75
C ILE A 234 -22.03 -57.67 110.75
N GLN A 235 -21.91 -58.80 110.04
CA GLN A 235 -22.74 -59.99 110.26
C GLN A 235 -22.28 -60.80 111.49
N VAL A 236 -22.27 -60.16 112.66
CA VAL A 236 -22.48 -60.82 113.94
C VAL A 236 -23.54 -60.00 114.68
N GLU A 237 -24.70 -60.65 114.88
CA GLU A 237 -25.85 -60.22 115.68
C GLU A 237 -26.74 -59.11 115.11
N MET A 238 -27.72 -59.52 114.29
CA MET A 238 -28.95 -58.76 114.08
C MET A 238 -30.10 -59.47 114.82
N ASP A 239 -30.47 -58.94 115.99
CA ASP A 239 -31.64 -59.35 116.77
C ASP A 239 -32.91 -58.76 116.15
N ILE A 240 -33.75 -59.64 115.60
CA ILE A 240 -34.93 -59.32 114.80
C ILE A 240 -36.11 -59.09 115.74
N SER A 241 -36.37 -57.84 116.11
CA SER A 241 -37.66 -57.45 116.66
C SER A 241 -38.67 -57.30 115.52
N LYS A 242 -39.63 -58.23 115.47
CA LYS A 242 -40.67 -58.36 114.43
C LYS A 242 -41.42 -57.04 114.17
N PRO A 243 -41.22 -56.40 112.99
CA PRO A 243 -42.24 -55.56 112.39
C PRO A 243 -43.19 -56.49 111.61
N ASP A 244 -44.38 -56.02 111.24
CA ASP A 244 -45.33 -56.81 110.45
C ASP A 244 -44.76 -57.14 109.06
N LEU A 245 -44.07 -58.28 108.98
CA LEU A 245 -43.34 -58.80 107.83
C LEU A 245 -44.24 -58.96 106.60
N THR A 246 -45.54 -59.15 106.82
CA THR A 246 -46.51 -59.33 105.75
C THR A 246 -46.80 -58.02 105.02
N ALA A 247 -46.80 -56.88 105.74
CA ALA A 247 -46.95 -55.56 105.15
C ALA A 247 -45.66 -55.11 104.44
N ALA A 248 -44.51 -55.27 105.08
CA ALA A 248 -43.21 -54.91 104.51
C ALA A 248 -42.86 -55.77 103.27
N LEU A 249 -43.11 -57.08 103.28
CA LEU A 249 -42.92 -57.93 102.10
C LEU A 249 -43.88 -57.58 100.96
N ARG A 250 -45.13 -57.19 101.27
CA ARG A 250 -46.07 -56.68 100.25
C ARG A 250 -45.57 -55.37 99.65
N ASP A 251 -45.03 -54.47 100.46
CA ASP A 251 -44.55 -53.17 100.01
C ASP A 251 -43.25 -53.29 99.19
N ILE A 252 -42.31 -54.14 99.62
CA ILE A 252 -41.10 -54.49 98.86
C ILE A 252 -41.49 -55.13 97.52
N ARG A 253 -42.47 -56.06 97.51
CA ARG A 253 -42.95 -56.67 96.27
C ARG A 253 -43.59 -55.65 95.34
N ALA A 254 -44.43 -54.76 95.87
CA ALA A 254 -45.05 -53.69 95.09
C ALA A 254 -44.01 -52.70 94.53
N GLN A 255 -42.95 -52.39 95.29
CA GLN A 255 -41.83 -51.58 94.81
C GLN A 255 -41.05 -52.30 93.71
N TYR A 256 -40.76 -53.60 93.86
CA TYR A 256 -40.10 -54.40 92.82
C TYR A 256 -40.94 -54.50 91.54
N GLU A 257 -42.25 -54.75 91.66
CA GLU A 257 -43.15 -54.78 90.51
C GLU A 257 -43.24 -53.41 89.83
N SER A 258 -43.26 -52.31 90.61
CA SER A 258 -43.23 -50.93 90.08
C SER A 258 -41.91 -50.60 89.39
N ILE A 259 -40.77 -50.98 89.97
CA ILE A 259 -39.43 -50.76 89.39
C ILE A 259 -39.27 -51.61 88.13
N ALA A 260 -39.71 -52.87 88.13
CA ALA A 260 -39.67 -53.73 86.95
C ALA A 260 -40.55 -53.18 85.82
N ALA A 261 -41.77 -52.72 86.14
CA ALA A 261 -42.66 -52.10 85.16
C ALA A 261 -42.07 -50.79 84.59
N LYS A 262 -41.47 -49.95 85.44
CA LYS A 262 -40.75 -48.74 84.99
C LYS A 262 -39.55 -49.08 84.12
N ASN A 263 -38.74 -50.06 84.51
CA ASN A 263 -37.57 -50.48 83.74
C ASN A 263 -37.96 -50.98 82.34
N ILE A 264 -39.03 -51.76 82.23
CA ILE A 264 -39.56 -52.22 80.93
C ILE A 264 -40.03 -51.03 80.10
N ALA A 265 -40.83 -50.11 80.66
CA ALA A 265 -41.32 -48.94 79.93
C ALA A 265 -40.18 -48.00 79.49
N GLU A 266 -39.19 -47.79 80.36
CA GLU A 266 -37.99 -47.00 80.05
C GLU A 266 -37.14 -47.67 78.96
N ALA A 267 -37.00 -48.99 79.00
CA ALA A 267 -36.31 -49.74 77.96
C ALA A 267 -37.06 -49.67 76.62
N GLU A 268 -38.38 -49.83 76.62
CA GLU A 268 -39.21 -49.71 75.40
C GLU A 268 -39.12 -48.31 74.79
N GLU A 269 -39.25 -47.25 75.59
CA GLU A 269 -39.13 -45.87 75.12
C GLU A 269 -37.71 -45.58 74.63
N TRP A 270 -36.69 -46.10 75.30
CA TRP A 270 -35.29 -45.99 74.86
C TRP A 270 -35.07 -46.67 73.51
N TYR A 271 -35.55 -47.91 73.32
CA TYR A 271 -35.46 -48.61 72.04
C TYR A 271 -36.23 -47.90 70.93
N LYS A 272 -37.43 -47.41 71.23
CA LYS A 272 -38.26 -46.66 70.28
C LYS A 272 -37.59 -45.36 69.85
N SER A 273 -37.04 -44.61 70.80
CA SER A 273 -36.25 -43.41 70.54
C SER A 273 -35.03 -43.74 69.68
N LYS A 274 -34.28 -44.79 70.03
CA LYS A 274 -33.09 -45.20 69.28
C LYS A 274 -33.41 -45.63 67.85
N VAL A 275 -34.49 -46.38 67.64
CA VAL A 275 -34.96 -46.78 66.30
C VAL A 275 -35.42 -45.55 65.52
N SER A 276 -36.13 -44.61 66.15
CA SER A 276 -36.53 -43.35 65.53
C SER A 276 -35.33 -42.52 65.08
N ASP A 277 -34.32 -42.36 65.94
CA ASP A 277 -33.09 -41.64 65.64
C ASP A 277 -32.31 -42.28 64.48
N LEU A 278 -32.16 -43.61 64.50
CA LEU A 278 -31.51 -44.35 63.41
C LEU A 278 -32.29 -44.21 62.10
N THR A 279 -33.62 -44.26 62.15
CA THR A 279 -34.48 -44.07 60.97
C THR A 279 -34.36 -42.65 60.44
N GLN A 280 -34.35 -41.64 61.30
CA GLN A 280 -34.17 -40.24 60.90
C GLN A 280 -32.79 -40.01 60.29
N ALA A 281 -31.73 -40.57 60.88
CA ALA A 281 -30.38 -40.49 60.34
C ALA A 281 -30.28 -41.19 58.98
N ALA A 282 -30.91 -42.35 58.81
CA ALA A 282 -30.97 -43.07 57.54
C ALA A 282 -31.71 -42.25 56.46
N ASN A 283 -32.82 -41.60 56.81
CA ASN A 283 -33.55 -40.73 55.89
C ASN A 283 -32.72 -39.51 55.46
N LYS A 284 -32.10 -38.81 56.41
CA LYS A 284 -31.19 -37.68 56.12
C LYS A 284 -30.05 -38.08 55.18
N ASN A 285 -29.45 -39.26 55.41
CA ASN A 285 -28.40 -39.78 54.55
C ASN A 285 -28.93 -40.12 53.14
N ASN A 286 -30.12 -40.71 53.04
CA ASN A 286 -30.76 -40.97 51.75
C ASN A 286 -31.07 -39.68 50.98
N ASP A 287 -31.55 -38.64 51.66
CA ASP A 287 -31.83 -37.33 51.05
C ASP A 287 -30.54 -36.66 50.58
N ALA A 288 -29.49 -36.66 51.40
CA ALA A 288 -28.17 -36.15 51.01
C ALA A 288 -27.60 -36.91 49.80
N LEU A 289 -27.74 -38.23 49.76
CA LEU A 289 -27.34 -39.05 48.61
C LEU A 289 -28.16 -38.71 47.36
N ARG A 290 -29.47 -38.45 47.52
CA ARG A 290 -30.35 -38.07 46.42
C ARG A 290 -29.97 -36.71 45.85
N GLN A 291 -29.69 -35.74 46.72
CA GLN A 291 -29.24 -34.41 46.33
C GLN A 291 -27.89 -34.47 45.60
N ALA A 292 -26.91 -35.19 46.14
CA ALA A 292 -25.60 -35.37 45.50
C ALA A 292 -25.72 -36.02 44.10
N LYS A 293 -26.63 -36.99 43.93
CA LYS A 293 -26.92 -37.59 42.62
C LYS A 293 -27.56 -36.60 41.65
N GLN A 294 -28.43 -35.72 42.12
CA GLN A 294 -29.04 -34.69 41.29
C GLN A 294 -28.00 -33.67 40.84
N GLU A 295 -27.18 -33.16 41.75
CA GLU A 295 -26.08 -32.24 41.44
C GLU A 295 -25.09 -32.86 40.43
N MET A 296 -24.73 -34.14 40.61
CA MET A 296 -23.91 -34.88 39.65
C MET A 296 -24.55 -34.92 38.24
N LEU A 297 -25.86 -35.14 38.15
CA LEU A 297 -26.57 -35.15 36.87
C LEU A 297 -26.61 -33.76 36.23
N GLU A 298 -26.81 -32.71 37.03
CA GLU A 298 -26.78 -31.32 36.58
C GLU A 298 -25.40 -30.94 36.03
N TYR A 299 -24.32 -31.27 36.73
CA TYR A 299 -22.96 -31.07 36.23
C TYR A 299 -22.70 -31.87 34.95
N ARG A 300 -23.20 -33.11 34.86
CA ARG A 300 -23.08 -33.90 33.62
C ARG A 300 -23.80 -33.24 32.45
N HIS A 301 -24.99 -32.67 32.67
CA HIS A 301 -25.72 -31.92 31.65
C HIS A 301 -25.01 -30.64 31.24
N GLN A 302 -24.43 -29.90 32.19
CA GLN A 302 -23.63 -28.71 31.91
C GLN A 302 -22.40 -29.05 31.07
N ILE A 303 -21.66 -30.12 31.41
CA ILE A 303 -20.51 -30.60 30.64
C ILE A 303 -20.93 -30.92 29.20
N GLN A 304 -22.05 -31.61 29.00
CA GLN A 304 -22.58 -31.91 27.66
C GLN A 304 -22.94 -30.64 26.90
N SER A 305 -23.62 -29.68 27.55
CA SER A 305 -23.97 -28.39 26.94
C SER A 305 -22.75 -27.62 26.48
N TYR A 306 -21.75 -27.48 27.36
CA TYR A 306 -20.49 -26.79 27.01
C TYR A 306 -19.71 -27.54 25.93
N THR A 307 -19.72 -28.87 25.92
CA THR A 307 -19.08 -29.66 24.86
C THR A 307 -19.74 -29.36 23.50
N CYS A 308 -21.08 -29.35 23.44
CA CYS A 308 -21.80 -29.01 22.22
C CYS A 308 -21.54 -27.57 21.77
N GLU A 309 -21.47 -26.62 22.69
CA GLU A 309 -21.15 -25.22 22.38
C GLU A 309 -19.73 -25.08 21.84
N ILE A 310 -18.75 -25.74 22.45
CA ILE A 310 -17.37 -25.78 21.96
C ILE A 310 -17.30 -26.35 20.55
N ASP A 311 -17.98 -27.46 20.27
CA ASP A 311 -17.97 -28.08 18.95
C ASP A 311 -18.68 -27.21 17.90
N ALA A 312 -19.76 -26.52 18.27
CA ALA A 312 -20.41 -25.53 17.42
C ALA A 312 -19.48 -24.36 17.09
N LEU A 313 -18.78 -23.80 18.09
CA LEU A 313 -17.82 -22.71 17.91
C LEU A 313 -16.59 -23.13 17.09
N LYS A 314 -16.10 -24.37 17.25
CA LYS A 314 -15.06 -24.93 16.37
C LYS A 314 -15.56 -25.01 14.92
N GLY A 315 -16.79 -25.49 14.71
CA GLY A 315 -17.40 -25.55 13.39
C GLY A 315 -17.54 -24.18 12.72
N THR A 316 -17.95 -23.15 13.46
CA THR A 316 -18.03 -21.78 12.93
C THR A 316 -16.65 -21.20 12.64
N ASN A 317 -15.66 -21.44 13.51
CA ASN A 317 -14.27 -21.02 13.28
C ASN A 317 -13.70 -21.66 12.00
N ASP A 318 -13.84 -22.97 11.84
CA ASP A 318 -13.40 -23.70 10.65
C ASP A 318 -14.08 -23.16 9.37
N SER A 319 -15.37 -22.82 9.45
CA SER A 319 -16.09 -22.20 8.32
C SER A 319 -15.54 -20.83 7.97
N LEU A 320 -15.27 -19.98 8.96
CA LEU A 320 -14.70 -18.64 8.74
C LEU A 320 -13.27 -18.73 8.18
N MET A 321 -12.47 -19.66 8.69
CA MET A 321 -11.11 -19.91 8.18
C MET A 321 -11.13 -20.39 6.73
N ARG A 322 -12.09 -21.25 6.34
CA ARG A 322 -12.27 -21.63 4.93
C ARG A 322 -12.67 -20.42 4.07
N GLN A 323 -13.64 -19.62 4.51
CA GLN A 323 -14.07 -18.42 3.77
C GLN A 323 -12.92 -17.42 3.58
N MET A 324 -12.08 -17.22 4.60
CA MET A 324 -10.91 -16.36 4.52
C MET A 324 -9.91 -16.86 3.47
N ARG A 325 -9.59 -18.16 3.48
CA ARG A 325 -8.71 -18.77 2.47
C ARG A 325 -9.28 -18.66 1.06
N GLU A 326 -10.57 -18.93 0.89
CA GLU A 326 -11.23 -18.78 -0.41
C GLU A 326 -11.19 -17.33 -0.92
N MET A 327 -11.31 -16.34 -0.02
CA MET A 327 -11.16 -14.92 -0.38
C MET A 327 -9.72 -14.59 -0.76
N GLU A 328 -8.73 -15.06 0.02
CA GLU A 328 -7.30 -14.88 -0.28
C GLU A 328 -6.93 -15.50 -1.64
N GLU A 329 -7.39 -16.72 -1.93
CA GLU A 329 -7.17 -17.39 -3.21
C GLU A 329 -7.81 -16.63 -4.38
N ARG A 330 -9.04 -16.10 -4.19
CA ARG A 330 -9.70 -15.26 -5.20
C ARG A 330 -8.91 -13.98 -5.48
N PHE A 331 -8.48 -13.28 -4.44
CA PHE A 331 -7.69 -12.05 -4.60
C PHE A 331 -6.32 -12.34 -5.21
N ALA A 332 -5.67 -13.45 -4.84
CA ALA A 332 -4.43 -13.88 -5.47
C ALA A 332 -4.64 -14.18 -6.97
N GLY A 333 -5.74 -14.85 -7.33
CA GLY A 333 -6.13 -15.10 -8.72
C GLY A 333 -6.40 -13.81 -9.50
N GLU A 334 -7.14 -12.86 -8.93
CA GLU A 334 -7.39 -11.54 -9.54
C GLU A 334 -6.08 -10.75 -9.73
N ALA A 335 -5.21 -10.74 -8.72
CA ALA A 335 -3.90 -10.10 -8.79
C ALA A 335 -3.02 -10.72 -9.88
N GLY A 336 -3.00 -12.05 -9.99
CA GLY A 336 -2.33 -12.78 -11.07
C GLY A 336 -2.90 -12.40 -12.44
N GLY A 337 -4.22 -12.35 -12.58
CA GLY A 337 -4.88 -11.90 -13.80
C GLY A 337 -4.50 -10.47 -14.20
N TYR A 338 -4.42 -9.55 -13.24
CA TYR A 338 -3.93 -8.20 -13.51
C TYR A 338 -2.46 -8.19 -13.95
N GLN A 339 -1.58 -8.97 -13.30
CA GLN A 339 -0.19 -9.12 -13.71
C GLN A 339 -0.06 -9.66 -15.13
N ASP A 340 -0.85 -10.67 -15.51
CA ASP A 340 -0.88 -11.22 -16.87
C ASP A 340 -1.33 -10.17 -17.89
N THR A 341 -2.35 -9.36 -17.56
CA THR A 341 -2.79 -8.28 -18.45
C THR A 341 -1.73 -7.20 -18.63
N ILE A 342 -1.00 -6.86 -17.55
CA ILE A 342 0.13 -5.92 -17.61
C ILE A 342 1.23 -6.51 -18.51
N ALA A 343 1.63 -7.75 -18.29
CA ALA A 343 2.66 -8.42 -19.09
C ALA A 343 2.29 -8.47 -20.58
N ARG A 344 1.02 -8.75 -20.90
CA ARG A 344 0.51 -8.73 -22.28
C ARG A 344 0.59 -7.34 -22.91
N LEU A 345 0.19 -6.30 -22.19
CA LEU A 345 0.27 -4.91 -22.66
C LEU A 345 1.73 -4.46 -22.83
N GLU A 346 2.63 -4.86 -21.93
CA GLU A 346 4.07 -4.59 -22.05
C GLU A 346 4.68 -5.28 -23.29
N GLU A 347 4.25 -6.51 -23.59
CA GLU A 347 4.63 -7.21 -24.82
C GLU A 347 4.13 -6.48 -26.07
N GLU A 348 2.87 -6.06 -26.10
CA GLU A 348 2.31 -5.27 -27.21
C GLU A 348 3.07 -3.95 -27.40
N ILE A 349 3.42 -3.26 -26.31
CA ILE A 349 4.23 -2.03 -26.37
C ILE A 349 5.62 -2.34 -26.95
N ARG A 350 6.26 -3.44 -26.56
CA ARG A 350 7.56 -3.86 -27.11
C ARG A 350 7.45 -4.18 -28.60
N HIS A 351 6.44 -4.94 -29.00
CA HIS A 351 6.17 -5.24 -30.40
C HIS A 351 5.97 -3.98 -31.26
N LEU A 352 5.13 -3.04 -30.81
CA LEU A 352 4.89 -1.79 -31.54
C LEU A 352 6.15 -0.90 -31.62
N LYS A 353 6.99 -0.90 -30.59
CA LYS A 353 8.29 -0.22 -30.63
C LYS A 353 9.22 -0.82 -31.68
N ASP A 354 9.26 -2.15 -31.79
CA ASP A 354 10.07 -2.85 -32.78
C ASP A 354 9.56 -2.59 -34.20
N GLU A 355 8.24 -2.59 -34.40
CA GLU A 355 7.61 -2.20 -35.68
C GLU A 355 7.92 -0.76 -36.07
N MET A 356 7.82 0.18 -35.12
CA MET A 356 8.19 1.58 -35.34
C MET A 356 9.67 1.70 -35.74
N ALA A 357 10.57 0.98 -35.06
CA ALA A 357 11.98 0.96 -35.38
C ALA A 357 12.27 0.33 -36.76
N ARG A 358 11.47 -0.64 -37.19
CA ARG A 358 11.53 -1.20 -38.55
C ARG A 358 11.10 -0.18 -39.59
N HIS A 359 9.95 0.47 -39.40
CA HIS A 359 9.47 1.50 -40.32
C HIS A 359 10.44 2.68 -40.44
N LEU A 360 11.04 3.14 -39.34
CA LEU A 360 12.06 4.18 -39.39
C LEU A 360 13.27 3.79 -40.25
N ARG A 361 13.71 2.52 -40.19
CA ARG A 361 14.77 2.00 -41.06
C ARG A 361 14.33 2.01 -42.52
N GLU A 362 13.14 1.51 -42.83
CA GLU A 362 12.59 1.51 -44.20
C GLU A 362 12.45 2.92 -44.78
N TYR A 363 12.01 3.90 -43.97
CA TYR A 363 11.95 5.30 -44.38
C TYR A 363 13.33 5.88 -44.65
N GLN A 364 14.34 5.55 -43.83
CA GLN A 364 15.71 5.99 -44.05
C GLN A 364 16.28 5.39 -45.35
N ASP A 365 16.03 4.12 -45.62
CA ASP A 365 16.46 3.46 -46.85
C ASP A 365 15.79 4.08 -48.08
N LEU A 366 14.48 4.36 -48.02
CA LEU A 366 13.77 5.03 -49.10
C LEU A 366 14.28 6.46 -49.33
N LEU A 367 14.60 7.20 -48.25
CA LEU A 367 15.21 8.52 -48.34
C LEU A 367 16.57 8.45 -49.03
N ASN A 368 17.39 7.45 -48.69
CA ASN A 368 18.69 7.22 -49.33
C ASN A 368 18.53 6.96 -50.83
N VAL A 369 17.56 6.13 -51.24
CA VAL A 369 17.23 5.88 -52.66
C VAL A 369 16.77 7.17 -53.35
N LYS A 370 15.90 7.96 -52.71
CA LYS A 370 15.44 9.25 -53.25
C LYS A 370 16.61 10.22 -53.47
N MET A 371 17.54 10.30 -52.53
CA MET A 371 18.74 11.12 -52.67
C MET A 371 19.62 10.66 -53.83
N ALA A 372 19.79 9.35 -54.02
CA ALA A 372 20.51 8.80 -55.17
C ALA A 372 19.83 9.20 -56.50
N LEU A 373 18.50 9.08 -56.58
CA LEU A 373 17.72 9.50 -57.75
C LEU A 373 17.82 11.01 -58.01
N ASP A 374 17.81 11.87 -56.98
CA ASP A 374 18.00 13.31 -57.17
C ASP A 374 19.38 13.62 -57.77
N VAL A 375 20.41 12.90 -57.33
CA VAL A 375 21.77 13.02 -57.89
C VAL A 375 21.77 12.58 -59.35
N GLU A 376 21.14 11.44 -59.68
CA GLU A 376 20.99 10.97 -61.06
C GLU A 376 20.27 12.02 -61.93
N ILE A 377 19.13 12.55 -61.49
CA ILE A 377 18.40 13.61 -62.20
C ILE A 377 19.27 14.86 -62.40
N ALA A 378 20.02 15.28 -61.38
CA ALA A 378 20.93 16.41 -61.50
C ALA A 378 22.04 16.14 -62.53
N THR A 379 22.58 14.92 -62.58
CA THR A 379 23.56 14.54 -63.60
C THR A 379 22.96 14.50 -65.00
N TYR A 380 21.74 13.94 -65.17
CA TYR A 380 21.04 13.95 -66.45
C TYR A 380 20.75 15.37 -66.94
N ARG A 381 20.27 16.27 -66.06
CA ARG A 381 20.07 17.69 -66.39
C ARG A 381 21.35 18.37 -66.86
N LYS A 382 22.46 18.16 -66.16
CA LYS A 382 23.76 18.71 -66.55
C LYS A 382 24.25 18.20 -67.90
N LEU A 383 23.97 16.93 -68.23
CA LEU A 383 24.32 16.36 -69.52
C LEU A 383 23.47 16.94 -70.66
N LEU A 384 22.16 17.12 -70.43
CA LEU A 384 21.23 17.78 -71.35
C LEU A 384 21.61 19.24 -71.61
N GLU A 385 21.93 20.02 -70.57
CA GLU A 385 22.44 21.40 -70.71
C GLU A 385 23.76 21.45 -71.51
N GLY A 386 24.60 20.40 -71.40
CA GLY A 386 25.82 20.26 -72.20
C GLY A 386 25.56 19.99 -73.69
N GLU A 387 24.50 19.27 -74.02
CA GLU A 387 24.06 19.01 -75.40
C GLU A 387 23.34 20.22 -76.00
N GLU A 388 22.52 20.94 -75.24
CA GLU A 388 21.92 22.21 -75.70
C GLU A 388 22.98 23.26 -76.02
N ASN A 389 24.06 23.35 -75.23
CA ASN A 389 25.21 24.20 -75.55
C ASN A 389 25.97 23.79 -76.82
N ARG A 390 25.87 22.53 -77.26
CA ARG A 390 26.44 22.06 -78.54
C ARG A 390 25.53 22.38 -79.73
N ILE A 391 24.22 22.26 -79.55
CA ILE A 391 23.21 22.53 -80.58
C ILE A 391 22.97 24.04 -80.75
N SER A 392 23.18 24.84 -79.69
CA SER A 392 23.05 26.30 -79.68
C SER A 392 24.26 27.06 -80.26
N ILE A 393 25.32 26.38 -80.72
CA ILE A 393 26.40 27.05 -81.47
C ILE A 393 25.83 27.44 -82.84
N PRO A 394 25.74 28.73 -83.20
CA PRO A 394 25.26 29.12 -84.51
C PRO A 394 26.23 28.59 -85.57
N MET A 395 25.67 27.98 -86.60
CA MET A 395 26.29 27.70 -87.89
C MET A 395 26.71 29.01 -88.60
N HIS A 396 27.70 29.73 -88.06
CA HIS A 396 28.37 30.85 -88.72
C HIS A 396 29.84 30.92 -88.33
N GLN A 397 30.60 29.87 -88.65
CA GLN A 397 32.06 29.96 -88.77
C GLN A 397 32.57 28.82 -89.65
N THR A 398 32.30 28.89 -90.96
CA THR A 398 32.91 27.96 -91.92
C THR A 398 33.17 28.55 -93.32
N PHE A 399 33.17 29.88 -93.48
CA PHE A 399 33.71 30.51 -94.69
C PHE A 399 34.41 31.83 -94.38
N ALA A 400 35.68 31.75 -93.99
CA ALA A 400 36.70 32.75 -94.28
C ALA A 400 38.07 32.18 -93.88
N SER A 401 38.53 31.21 -94.67
CA SER A 401 39.93 30.81 -94.68
C SER A 401 40.81 31.99 -95.09
N ALA A 402 42.01 32.01 -94.52
CA ALA A 402 43.21 32.60 -95.10
C ALA A 402 43.22 34.13 -95.31
N LEU A 403 43.98 34.84 -94.47
CA LEU A 403 45.06 35.75 -94.88
C LEU A 403 45.66 36.41 -93.62
N ASN A 404 46.81 35.92 -93.19
CA ASN A 404 48.04 36.72 -93.03
C ASN A 404 49.04 35.99 -92.12
N PHE A 405 49.95 35.29 -92.80
CA PHE A 405 51.30 35.00 -92.35
C PHE A 405 52.06 36.33 -92.19
N ARG A 406 52.59 36.64 -91.00
CA ARG A 406 54.03 36.79 -90.72
C ARG A 406 54.27 37.24 -89.29
#